data_AF-A0A2N7PMB0-F1
#
_entry.id   AF-A0A2N7PMB0-F1
#
_cell.length_a   1.000
_cell.length_b   1.000
_cell.length_c   1.000
_cell.angle_alpha   90.00
_cell.angle_beta   90.00
_cell.angle_gamma   90.00
#
_symmetry.space_group_name_H-M   'P 1'
#
loop_
_entity.id
_entity.type
_entity.pdbx_description
1 polymer ?
#
loop_
_entity_poly.entity_id
_entity_poly.type
_entity_poly.pdbx_seq_one_letter_code
_entity_poly.pdbx_strand_id
1 'polypeptide(L)'
;KGLKLFINRCISALKGEGSVGYMGFTHREASLKKWHDFEEFLIKSGFVITDILRDFTIYPEEDNQWEDFYRTYRIMKEFDLELPNVDWYKSCFMRFEVVQGPNILEIPLPQNLEELYFDDEAWATPVPSFLEKKE
;
A
#
# COMPACT_ATOMS: atom_id res chain seq x y z
N LYS A 1 8.43 3.28 -3.23
CA LYS A 1 8.46 4.76 -3.42
C LYS A 1 7.07 5.35 -3.62
N GLY A 2 6.21 4.74 -4.46
CA GLY A 2 4.86 5.24 -4.71
C GLY A 2 4.00 5.44 -3.45
N LEU A 3 4.05 4.51 -2.49
CA LEU A 3 3.34 4.65 -1.22
C LEU A 3 3.65 5.96 -0.49
N LYS A 4 4.95 6.27 -0.27
CA LYS A 4 5.36 7.51 0.39
C LYS A 4 4.94 8.74 -0.41
N LEU A 5 5.01 8.68 -1.75
CA LEU A 5 4.56 9.79 -2.60
C LEU A 5 3.05 10.05 -2.45
N PHE A 6 2.24 8.99 -2.47
CA PHE A 6 0.80 9.09 -2.28
C PHE A 6 0.45 9.70 -0.91
N ILE A 7 1.04 9.17 0.15
CA ILE A 7 0.81 9.67 1.51
C ILE A 7 1.33 11.11 1.66
N ASN A 8 2.49 11.46 1.10
CA ASN A 8 3.01 12.83 1.15
C ASN A 8 2.09 13.84 0.46
N ARG A 9 1.37 13.44 -0.60
CA ARG A 9 0.31 14.25 -1.22
C ARG A 9 -0.89 14.41 -0.28
N CYS A 10 -1.34 13.35 0.38
CA CYS A 10 -2.42 13.42 1.38
C CYS A 10 -2.06 14.35 2.54
N ILE A 11 -0.81 14.26 3.04
CA ILE A 11 -0.28 15.10 4.12
C ILE A 11 -0.38 16.58 3.73
N SER A 12 -0.09 16.93 2.47
CA SER A 12 -0.17 18.33 1.99
C SER A 12 -1.58 18.94 1.99
N ALA A 13 -2.62 18.12 2.13
CA ALA A 13 -4.00 18.56 2.21
C ALA A 13 -4.50 18.78 3.65
N LEU A 14 -3.71 18.40 4.66
CA LEU A 14 -4.10 18.51 6.06
C LEU A 14 -3.99 19.96 6.58
N LYS A 15 -4.81 20.29 7.58
CA LYS A 15 -4.89 21.65 8.13
C LYS A 15 -3.83 21.95 9.19
N GLY A 16 -3.14 20.94 9.73
CA GLY A 16 -2.21 21.09 10.84
C GLY A 16 -2.38 20.01 11.91
N GLU A 17 -1.87 20.30 13.11
CA GLU A 17 -2.02 19.48 14.32
C GLU A 17 -3.46 19.05 14.60
N GLY A 18 -3.65 17.82 15.09
CA GLY A 18 -4.95 17.18 15.30
C GLY A 18 -5.62 16.66 14.02
N SER A 19 -5.06 16.93 12.83
CA SER A 19 -5.50 16.27 11.60
C SER A 19 -5.13 14.78 11.61
N VAL A 20 -5.97 13.95 10.99
CA VAL A 20 -5.82 12.48 11.01
C VAL A 20 -5.70 11.91 9.60
N GLY A 21 -4.97 10.80 9.50
CA GLY A 21 -4.92 9.96 8.31
C GLY A 21 -5.27 8.51 8.64
N TYR A 22 -5.86 7.84 7.65
CA TYR A 22 -6.22 6.43 7.71
C TYR A 22 -5.73 5.73 6.46
N MET A 23 -5.19 4.52 6.60
CA MET A 23 -4.81 3.70 5.45
C MET A 23 -4.87 2.21 5.76
N GLY A 24 -5.03 1.42 4.70
CA GLY A 24 -4.72 0.00 4.72
C GLY A 24 -3.22 -0.24 4.49
N PHE A 25 -2.61 -1.15 5.23
CA PHE A 25 -1.22 -1.55 4.99
C PHE A 25 -1.04 -3.05 5.17
N THR A 26 -0.47 -3.73 4.18
CA THR A 26 -0.49 -5.20 4.12
C THR A 26 0.80 -5.78 4.70
N HIS A 27 0.75 -6.99 5.26
CA HIS A 27 1.97 -7.77 5.50
C HIS A 27 2.36 -8.63 4.29
N ARG A 28 1.45 -8.78 3.32
CA ARG A 28 1.64 -9.65 2.15
C ARG A 28 2.55 -9.05 1.09
N GLU A 29 2.53 -7.73 0.95
CA GLU A 29 3.32 -7.01 -0.06
C GLU A 29 4.20 -5.90 0.55
N ALA A 30 4.26 -5.87 1.89
CA ALA A 30 5.19 -5.03 2.63
C ALA A 30 5.79 -5.82 3.79
N SER A 31 7.09 -6.09 3.69
CA SER A 31 7.88 -6.70 4.77
C SER A 31 7.94 -5.79 5.99
N LEU A 32 8.27 -6.34 7.16
CA LEU A 32 8.46 -5.53 8.37
C LEU A 32 9.55 -4.47 8.21
N LYS A 33 10.50 -4.67 7.29
CA LYS A 33 11.51 -3.65 6.95
C LYS A 33 10.89 -2.48 6.20
N LYS A 34 10.00 -2.76 5.24
CA LYS A 34 9.20 -1.74 4.54
C LYS A 34 8.23 -1.04 5.50
N TRP A 35 7.67 -1.77 6.46
CA TRP A 35 6.86 -1.19 7.53
C TRP A 35 7.65 -0.19 8.37
N HIS A 36 8.78 -0.61 8.92
CA HIS A 36 9.65 0.28 9.68
C HIS A 36 10.04 1.54 8.90
N ASP A 37 10.44 1.40 7.63
CA ASP A 37 10.78 2.53 6.76
C ASP A 37 9.59 3.49 6.53
N PHE A 38 8.37 2.95 6.46
CA PHE A 38 7.15 3.73 6.32
C PHE A 38 6.74 4.42 7.63
N GLU A 39 6.83 3.73 8.77
CA GLU A 39 6.56 4.30 10.09
C GLU A 39 7.54 5.43 10.41
N GLU A 40 8.84 5.25 10.14
CA GLU A 40 9.84 6.34 10.25
C GLU A 40 9.49 7.55 9.39
N PHE A 41 8.97 7.32 8.18
CA PHE A 41 8.49 8.39 7.30
C PHE A 41 7.31 9.15 7.93
N LEU A 42 6.33 8.46 8.54
CA LEU A 42 5.22 9.10 9.24
C LEU A 42 5.70 9.92 10.44
N ILE A 43 6.57 9.35 11.28
CA ILE A 43 7.12 10.05 12.45
C ILE A 43 7.89 11.31 12.03
N LYS A 44 8.75 11.22 11.00
CA LYS A 44 9.48 12.38 10.46
C LYS A 44 8.55 13.42 9.82
N SER A 45 7.43 12.99 9.28
CA SER A 45 6.38 13.87 8.75
C SER A 45 5.54 14.54 9.86
N GLY A 46 5.80 14.21 11.13
CA GLY A 46 5.19 14.87 12.28
C GLY A 46 3.96 14.16 12.87
N PHE A 47 3.78 12.89 12.52
CA PHE A 47 2.67 12.08 13.00
C PHE A 47 3.05 11.22 14.20
N VAL A 48 2.04 10.86 14.98
CA VAL A 48 2.05 9.69 15.86
C VAL A 48 1.12 8.63 15.28
N ILE A 49 1.51 7.36 15.39
CA ILE A 49 0.64 6.23 15.03
C ILE A 49 -0.18 5.89 16.28
N THR A 50 -1.50 5.93 16.18
CA THR A 50 -2.39 5.68 17.32
C THR A 50 -2.98 4.28 17.29
N ASP A 51 -3.19 3.71 16.11
CA ASP A 51 -3.85 2.42 15.95
C ASP A 51 -3.21 1.63 14.79
N ILE A 52 -2.97 0.34 15.04
CA ILE A 52 -2.69 -0.67 14.03
C ILE A 52 -3.58 -1.87 14.34
N LEU A 53 -4.70 -1.98 13.63
CA LEU A 53 -5.63 -3.08 13.77
C LEU A 53 -5.30 -4.13 12.70
N ARG A 54 -4.77 -5.27 13.15
CA ARG A 54 -4.34 -6.35 12.25
C ARG A 54 -5.54 -7.03 11.59
N ASP A 55 -5.38 -7.34 10.30
CA ASP A 55 -6.36 -8.06 9.48
C ASP A 55 -7.78 -7.44 9.53
N PHE A 56 -7.84 -6.11 9.68
CA PHE A 56 -9.08 -5.36 9.80
C PHE A 56 -9.81 -5.27 8.46
N THR A 57 -9.09 -4.99 7.38
CA THR A 57 -9.68 -4.91 6.04
C THR A 57 -9.49 -6.25 5.35
N ILE A 58 -10.61 -6.88 5.02
CA ILE A 58 -10.68 -8.07 4.17
C ILE A 58 -11.05 -7.59 2.76
N TYR A 59 -10.36 -8.09 1.75
CA TYR A 59 -10.68 -7.83 0.34
C TYR A 59 -11.38 -9.08 -0.18
N PRO A 60 -12.73 -9.08 -0.28
CA PRO A 60 -13.45 -10.31 -0.59
C PRO A 60 -13.25 -10.73 -2.05
N GLU A 61 -13.05 -12.03 -2.27
CA GLU A 61 -12.81 -12.56 -3.62
C GLU A 61 -14.06 -12.42 -4.51
N GLU A 62 -15.21 -12.91 -4.02
CA GLU A 62 -16.47 -12.94 -4.77
C GLU A 62 -16.97 -11.52 -5.11
N ASP A 63 -16.97 -10.62 -4.13
CA ASP A 63 -17.52 -9.27 -4.30
C ASP A 63 -16.69 -8.42 -5.26
N ASN A 64 -15.37 -8.60 -5.25
CA ASN A 64 -14.50 -7.77 -6.06
C ASN A 64 -14.23 -8.34 -7.46
N GLN A 65 -14.62 -9.59 -7.75
CA GLN A 65 -14.46 -10.24 -9.06
C GLN A 65 -12.99 -10.23 -9.55
N TRP A 66 -12.06 -10.65 -8.69
CA TRP A 66 -10.61 -10.57 -8.95
C TRP A 66 -10.05 -11.68 -9.86
N GLU A 67 -10.88 -12.63 -10.28
CA GLU A 67 -10.49 -13.81 -11.06
C GLU A 67 -9.58 -13.47 -12.25
N ASP A 68 -9.94 -12.43 -13.02
CA ASP A 68 -9.17 -11.97 -14.18
C ASP A 68 -7.80 -11.38 -13.81
N PHE A 69 -7.61 -10.89 -12.59
CA PHE A 69 -6.34 -10.31 -12.15
C PHE A 69 -5.29 -11.36 -11.79
N TYR A 70 -5.70 -12.59 -11.41
CA TYR A 70 -4.77 -13.66 -11.06
C TYR A 70 -3.80 -13.99 -12.19
N ARG A 71 -4.21 -13.85 -13.47
CA ARG A 71 -3.32 -14.03 -14.63
C ARG A 71 -2.12 -13.05 -14.61
N THR A 72 -2.27 -11.92 -13.94
CA THR A 72 -1.27 -10.84 -13.93
C THR A 72 -0.34 -10.89 -12.72
N TYR A 73 -0.81 -11.48 -11.61
CA TYR A 73 -0.07 -11.52 -10.35
C TYR A 73 1.26 -12.26 -10.50
N ARG A 74 2.30 -11.68 -9.88
CA ARG A 74 3.64 -12.26 -9.88
C ARG A 74 3.65 -13.62 -9.18
N ILE A 75 2.90 -13.76 -8.08
CA ILE A 75 2.83 -15.01 -7.31
C ILE A 75 2.31 -16.19 -8.16
N MET A 76 1.34 -15.95 -9.04
CA MET A 76 0.77 -16.98 -9.93
C MET A 76 1.73 -17.37 -11.08
N LYS A 77 2.74 -16.55 -11.36
CA LYS A 77 3.75 -16.81 -12.40
C LYS A 77 4.97 -17.53 -11.86
N GLU A 78 5.31 -17.30 -10.58
CA GLU A 78 6.47 -17.90 -9.94
C GLU A 78 6.17 -19.22 -9.24
N PHE A 79 4.91 -19.48 -8.89
CA PHE A 79 4.48 -20.67 -8.17
C PHE A 79 3.31 -21.36 -8.86
N ASP A 80 3.27 -22.68 -8.77
CA ASP A 80 2.13 -23.51 -9.21
C ASP A 80 1.07 -23.51 -8.10
N LEU A 81 0.07 -22.64 -8.24
CA LEU A 81 -0.96 -22.38 -7.23
C LEU A 81 -2.36 -22.50 -7.83
N GLU A 82 -3.27 -23.07 -7.05
CA GLU A 82 -4.70 -23.03 -7.34
C GLU A 82 -5.29 -21.64 -6.99
N LEU A 83 -6.43 -21.30 -7.60
CA LEU A 83 -7.18 -20.11 -7.20
C LEU A 83 -7.69 -20.27 -5.76
N PRO A 84 -7.65 -19.21 -4.94
CA PRO A 84 -8.08 -19.29 -3.57
C PRO A 84 -9.58 -19.48 -3.47
N ASN A 85 -10.01 -20.25 -2.46
CA ASN A 85 -11.41 -20.48 -2.10
C ASN A 85 -11.82 -19.76 -0.81
N VAL A 86 -11.01 -18.80 -0.37
CA VAL A 86 -11.20 -17.99 0.84
C VAL A 86 -10.73 -16.56 0.59
N ASP A 87 -11.27 -15.61 1.36
CA ASP A 87 -10.78 -14.23 1.38
C ASP A 87 -9.40 -14.15 2.02
N TRP A 88 -8.40 -14.40 1.19
CA TRP A 88 -7.03 -14.48 1.63
C TRP A 88 -6.48 -13.08 1.81
N TYR A 89 -6.63 -12.15 0.85
CA TYR A 89 -5.97 -10.85 0.88
C TYR A 89 -6.54 -9.91 1.96
N LYS A 90 -5.66 -9.41 2.84
CA LYS A 90 -6.00 -8.60 4.01
C LYS A 90 -4.97 -7.53 4.25
N SER A 91 -5.42 -6.41 4.81
CA SER A 91 -4.55 -5.33 5.29
C SER A 91 -4.86 -4.96 6.73
N CYS A 92 -3.84 -4.48 7.44
CA CYS A 92 -4.03 -3.79 8.69
C CYS A 92 -4.70 -2.44 8.43
N PHE A 93 -5.55 -2.01 9.35
CA PHE A 93 -6.02 -0.62 9.40
C PHE A 93 -5.09 0.19 10.29
N MET A 94 -4.52 1.27 9.72
CA MET A 94 -3.66 2.19 10.44
C MET A 94 -4.35 3.55 10.62
N ARG A 95 -4.27 4.10 11.82
CA ARG A 95 -4.62 5.50 12.13
C ARG A 95 -3.37 6.22 12.62
N PHE A 96 -3.18 7.44 12.11
CA PHE A 96 -2.13 8.33 12.56
C PHE A 96 -2.61 9.78 12.62
N GLU A 97 -2.04 10.54 13.55
CA GLU A 97 -2.49 11.90 13.87
C GLU A 97 -1.31 12.86 13.92
N VAL A 98 -1.50 14.07 13.37
CA VAL A 98 -0.48 15.12 13.39
C VAL A 98 -0.31 15.64 14.81
N VAL A 99 0.86 15.45 15.40
CA VAL A 99 1.22 15.98 16.73
C VAL A 99 2.23 17.12 16.66
N GLN A 100 2.88 17.29 15.50
CA GLN A 100 3.72 18.44 15.18
C GLN A 100 3.76 18.59 13.65
N GLY A 101 3.61 19.81 13.10
CA GLY A 101 3.57 20.01 11.63
C GLY A 101 2.15 20.03 11.04
N PRO A 102 1.88 19.39 9.88
CA PRO A 102 2.65 18.33 9.23
C PRO A 102 3.81 18.79 8.35
N ASN A 103 4.85 17.97 8.25
CA ASN A 103 6.03 18.25 7.43
C ASN A 103 5.96 17.49 6.10
N ILE A 104 6.08 18.22 4.99
CA ILE A 104 6.22 17.62 3.66
C ILE A 104 7.67 17.23 3.45
N LEU A 105 7.93 15.94 3.33
CA LEU A 105 9.27 15.42 3.09
C LEU A 105 9.55 15.36 1.58
N GLU A 106 10.82 15.49 1.21
CA GLU A 106 11.24 15.25 -0.17
C GLU A 106 11.20 13.75 -0.45
N ILE A 107 10.37 13.34 -1.42
CA ILE A 107 10.21 11.94 -1.83
C ILE A 107 10.77 11.79 -3.24
N PRO A 108 11.72 10.85 -3.48
CA PRO A 108 12.18 10.52 -4.82
C PRO A 108 11.00 10.14 -5.72
N LEU A 109 10.90 10.82 -6.85
CA LEU A 109 9.86 10.52 -7.84
C LEU A 109 10.14 9.14 -8.48
N PRO A 110 9.10 8.32 -8.68
CA PRO A 110 9.20 7.14 -9.55
C PRO A 110 9.61 7.58 -10.96
N GLN A 111 10.45 6.78 -11.61
CA GLN A 111 10.94 7.01 -12.97
C GLN A 111 9.83 6.82 -14.01
N ASN A 112 8.86 5.96 -13.71
CA ASN A 112 7.73 5.64 -14.58
C ASN A 112 6.52 5.18 -13.74
N LEU A 113 5.41 4.87 -14.41
CA LEU A 113 4.19 4.38 -13.76
C LEU A 113 4.38 2.98 -13.16
N GLU A 114 5.28 2.15 -13.69
CA GLU A 114 5.53 0.82 -13.16
C GLU A 114 6.14 0.90 -11.75
N GLU A 115 7.18 1.70 -11.55
CA GLU A 115 7.80 1.92 -10.24
C GLU A 115 6.86 2.59 -9.21
N LEU A 116 5.77 3.21 -9.68
CA LEU A 116 4.74 3.74 -8.77
C LEU A 116 3.99 2.62 -8.04
N TYR A 117 3.71 1.51 -8.73
CA TYR A 117 2.89 0.40 -8.21
C TYR A 117 3.71 -0.83 -7.81
N PHE A 118 4.85 -1.06 -8.46
CA PHE A 118 5.61 -2.30 -8.34
C PHE A 118 6.98 -2.07 -7.68
N ASP A 119 7.31 -2.98 -6.77
CA ASP A 119 8.65 -3.22 -6.24
C ASP A 119 8.86 -4.73 -6.02
N ASP A 120 10.01 -5.13 -5.46
CA ASP A 120 10.36 -6.54 -5.28
C ASP A 120 9.42 -7.32 -4.34
N GLU A 121 8.58 -6.64 -3.57
CA GLU A 121 7.60 -7.26 -2.67
C GLU A 121 6.16 -7.16 -3.21
N ALA A 122 5.93 -6.62 -4.41
CA ALA A 122 4.63 -6.61 -5.05
C ALA A 122 4.33 -7.97 -5.70
N TRP A 123 3.62 -8.83 -4.97
CA TRP A 123 3.34 -10.23 -5.37
C TRP A 123 1.94 -10.43 -5.97
N ALA A 124 0.98 -9.66 -5.49
CA ALA A 124 -0.45 -9.79 -5.76
C ALA A 124 -1.07 -8.46 -6.22
N THR A 125 -0.22 -7.52 -6.64
CA THR A 125 -0.64 -6.28 -7.28
C THR A 125 -0.99 -6.59 -8.75
N PRO A 126 -2.21 -6.28 -9.21
CA PRO A 126 -2.60 -6.51 -10.59
C PRO A 126 -1.82 -5.60 -11.53
N VAL A 127 -1.43 -6.12 -12.70
CA VAL A 127 -0.88 -5.28 -13.77
C VAL A 127 -2.04 -4.48 -14.37
N PRO A 128 -2.02 -3.13 -14.28
CA PRO A 128 -3.07 -2.31 -14.88
C PRO A 128 -3.12 -2.51 -16.40
N SER A 129 -4.31 -2.44 -16.99
CA SER A 129 -4.51 -2.65 -18.43
C SER A 129 -3.69 -1.71 -19.34
N PHE A 130 -3.32 -0.53 -18.86
CA PHE A 130 -2.45 0.41 -19.57
C PHE A 130 -0.95 0.09 -19.49
N LEU A 131 -0.54 -0.84 -18.61
CA LEU A 131 0.80 -1.42 -18.53
C LEU A 131 0.87 -2.82 -19.15
N GLU A 132 -0.27 -3.44 -19.48
CA GLU A 132 -0.28 -4.69 -20.23
C GLU A 132 0.32 -4.47 -21.62
N LYS A 133 1.39 -5.20 -21.93
CA LYS A 133 1.96 -5.23 -23.28
C LYS A 133 0.92 -5.92 -24.17
N LYS A 134 0.41 -5.19 -25.17
CA LYS A 134 -0.37 -5.82 -26.25
C LYS A 134 0.58 -6.72 -27.03
N GLU A 135 0.33 -8.03 -27.00
CA GLU A 135 0.96 -9.00 -27.91
C GLU A 135 0.51 -8.77 -29.35
#